data_AF-A0A956PSC2-F1
#
_entry.id   AF-A0A956PSC2-F1
#
_cell.length_a   1.000
_cell.length_b   1.000
_cell.length_c   1.000
_cell.angle_alpha   90.00
_cell.angle_beta   90.00
_cell.angle_gamma   90.00
#
_symmetry.space_group_name_H-M   'P 1'
#
loop_
_entity.id
_entity.type
_entity.pdbx_description
1 polymer ?
#
loop_
_entity_poly.entity_id
_entity_poly.type
_entity_poly.pdbx_seq_one_letter_code
_entity_poly.pdbx_strand_id
1 'polypeptide(L)'
;AMSFTFLGLSLSVAISAMTRELEFAIFLPLFTSFLMSCVIAAFCIAVSTVASPALAGTAGAFVFLVGSLPGAFIRFFLVEDRDSTFAVALATGLKAILPNLSVFALKDPIVHEIAFSPMYVPAVVAYGIQWIAIFLLFAAILFGRRDL
;
A
#
# COMPACT_ATOMS: atom_id res chain seq x y z
N ALA A 1 -6.15 11.14 3.31
CA ALA A 1 -5.19 11.74 2.35
C ALA A 1 -4.52 13.01 2.91
N MET A 2 -5.30 14.02 3.33
CA MET A 2 -4.78 15.32 3.80
C MET A 2 -3.85 15.24 5.04
N SER A 3 -4.08 14.29 5.97
CA SER A 3 -3.22 14.13 7.15
C SER A 3 -1.84 13.55 6.85
N PHE A 4 -1.68 12.67 5.86
CA PHE A 4 -0.37 12.05 5.57
C PHE A 4 0.55 13.01 4.80
N THR A 5 0.01 13.82 3.90
CA THR A 5 0.76 14.89 3.25
C THR A 5 1.19 15.97 4.25
N PHE A 6 0.31 16.27 5.22
CA PHE A 6 0.61 17.22 6.29
C PHE A 6 1.71 16.70 7.24
N LEU A 7 1.63 15.44 7.67
CA LEU A 7 2.64 14.80 8.50
C LEU A 7 3.98 14.71 7.76
N GLY A 8 3.94 14.35 6.48
CA GLY A 8 5.09 14.33 5.59
C GLY A 8 5.77 15.70 5.45
N LEU A 9 5.00 16.75 5.18
CA LEU A 9 5.51 18.12 5.12
C LEU A 9 6.08 18.58 6.47
N SER A 10 5.39 18.28 7.57
CA SER A 10 5.87 18.64 8.92
C SER A 10 7.19 17.95 9.27
N LEU A 11 7.36 16.69 8.85
CA LEU A 11 8.60 15.92 9.04
C LEU A 11 9.73 16.48 8.16
N SER A 12 9.44 16.82 6.90
CA SER A 12 10.42 17.46 6.00
C SER A 12 10.86 18.83 6.50
N VAL A 13 9.95 19.64 7.08
CA VAL A 13 10.28 20.92 7.70
C VAL A 13 11.13 20.71 8.96
N ALA A 14 10.79 19.73 9.80
CA ALA A 14 11.56 19.41 11.00
C ALA A 14 12.98 18.90 10.67
N ILE A 15 13.12 18.05 9.64
CA ILE A 15 14.41 17.55 9.18
C ILE A 15 15.23 18.70 8.57
N SER A 16 14.63 19.52 7.70
CA SER A 16 15.30 20.70 7.11
C SER A 16 15.81 21.69 8.18
N ALA A 17 15.05 21.86 9.27
CA ALA A 17 15.48 22.67 10.42
C ALA A 17 16.67 22.06 11.18
N MET A 18 16.88 20.74 11.15
CA MET A 18 17.96 20.04 11.83
C MET A 18 19.22 19.84 10.96
N THR A 19 19.08 19.47 9.68
CA THR A 19 20.21 19.10 8.82
C THR A 19 20.71 20.22 7.91
N ARG A 20 20.01 21.36 7.79
CA ARG A 20 20.34 22.50 6.90
C ARG A 20 20.48 22.18 5.40
N GLU A 21 20.37 20.93 4.99
CA GLU A 21 20.34 20.49 3.60
C GLU A 21 18.98 19.88 3.26
N LEU A 22 18.38 20.35 2.17
CA LEU A 22 17.15 19.83 1.62
C LEU A 22 17.48 18.63 0.74
N GLU A 23 17.52 17.45 1.34
CA GLU A 23 17.80 16.23 0.60
C GLU A 23 16.54 15.79 -0.18
N PHE A 24 16.58 15.99 -1.50
CA PHE A 24 15.47 15.64 -2.40
C PHE A 24 15.11 14.14 -2.37
N ALA A 25 16.01 13.29 -1.83
CA ALA A 25 15.77 11.87 -1.62
C ALA A 25 14.54 11.60 -0.72
N ILE A 26 14.19 12.51 0.20
CA ILE A 26 13.07 12.35 1.15
C ILE A 26 11.70 12.47 0.46
N PHE A 27 11.60 13.21 -0.65
CA PHE A 27 10.34 13.39 -1.37
C PHE A 27 9.87 12.10 -2.05
N LEU A 28 10.80 11.24 -2.45
CA LEU A 28 10.51 9.99 -3.13
C LEU A 28 9.69 8.99 -2.27
N PRO A 29 10.11 8.65 -1.03
CA PRO A 29 9.32 7.79 -0.14
C PRO A 29 8.05 8.49 0.36
N LEU A 30 8.03 9.83 0.42
CA LEU A 30 6.80 10.58 0.70
C LEU A 30 5.75 10.32 -0.39
N PHE A 31 6.17 10.42 -1.64
CA PHE A 31 5.32 10.20 -2.79
C PHE A 31 4.83 8.75 -2.88
N THR A 32 5.69 7.75 -2.66
CA THR A 32 5.23 6.35 -2.68
C THR A 32 4.30 6.01 -1.51
N SER A 33 4.50 6.60 -0.34
CA SER A 33 3.59 6.46 0.80
C SER A 33 2.23 7.11 0.52
N PHE A 34 2.22 8.26 -0.17
CA PHE A 34 0.98 8.88 -0.64
C PHE A 34 0.26 7.96 -1.64
N LEU A 35 0.97 7.41 -2.61
CA LEU A 35 0.43 6.49 -3.62
C LEU A 35 -0.18 5.23 -2.97
N MET A 36 0.52 4.65 -1.98
CA MET A 36 0.01 3.54 -1.16
C MET A 36 -1.32 3.91 -0.48
N SER A 37 -1.43 5.12 0.09
CA SER A 37 -2.66 5.59 0.72
C SER A 37 -3.82 5.74 -0.28
N CYS A 38 -3.54 6.14 -1.53
CA CYS A 38 -4.53 6.22 -2.60
C CYS A 38 -5.06 4.85 -3.00
N VAL A 39 -4.19 3.84 -3.08
CA VAL A 39 -4.59 2.45 -3.37
C VAL A 39 -5.56 1.94 -2.30
N ILE A 40 -5.24 2.16 -1.02
CA ILE A 40 -6.09 1.73 0.11
C ILE A 40 -7.41 2.51 0.11
N ALA A 41 -7.38 3.82 -0.16
CA ALA A 41 -8.58 4.63 -0.27
C ALA A 41 -9.50 4.13 -1.39
N ALA A 42 -8.96 3.80 -2.56
CA ALA A 42 -9.72 3.24 -3.68
C ALA A 42 -10.37 1.89 -3.30
N PHE A 43 -9.64 1.03 -2.58
CA PHE A 43 -10.20 -0.21 -2.05
C PHE A 43 -11.34 0.04 -1.06
N CYS A 44 -11.16 0.96 -0.10
CA CYS A 44 -12.21 1.32 0.86
C CYS A 44 -13.47 1.86 0.16
N ILE A 45 -13.29 2.66 -0.89
CA ILE A 45 -14.41 3.17 -1.71
C ILE A 45 -15.14 2.00 -2.36
N ALA A 46 -14.43 1.07 -3.01
CA ALA A 46 -15.02 -0.12 -3.61
C ALA A 46 -15.82 -0.96 -2.59
N VAL A 47 -15.27 -1.21 -1.40
CA VAL A 47 -15.96 -1.98 -0.35
C VAL A 47 -17.15 -1.22 0.24
N SER A 48 -17.08 0.11 0.35
CA SER A 48 -18.19 0.93 0.85
C SER A 48 -19.44 0.88 -0.02
N THR A 49 -19.32 0.48 -1.29
CA THR A 49 -20.47 0.30 -2.19
C THR A 49 -21.36 -0.88 -1.81
N VAL A 50 -20.83 -1.84 -1.04
CA VAL A 50 -21.54 -3.05 -0.59
C VAL A 50 -21.68 -3.16 0.91
N ALA A 51 -20.76 -2.57 1.67
CA ALA A 51 -20.65 -2.70 3.11
C ALA A 51 -20.90 -1.38 3.84
N SER A 52 -21.19 -1.45 5.14
CA SER A 52 -21.27 -0.25 5.98
C SER A 52 -19.90 0.46 6.06
N PRO A 53 -19.85 1.78 6.29
CA PRO A 53 -18.59 2.53 6.37
C PRO A 53 -17.59 1.95 7.39
N ALA A 54 -18.10 1.42 8.52
CA ALA A 54 -17.27 0.76 9.53
C ALA A 54 -16.62 -0.54 9.03
N LEU A 55 -17.35 -1.34 8.25
CA LEU A 55 -16.82 -2.57 7.66
C LEU A 55 -15.83 -2.27 6.52
N ALA A 56 -16.07 -1.24 5.72
CA ALA A 56 -15.12 -0.78 4.71
C ALA A 56 -13.79 -0.31 5.33
N GLY A 57 -13.85 0.43 6.44
CA GLY A 57 -12.66 0.88 7.16
C GLY A 57 -11.86 -0.28 7.76
N THR A 58 -12.52 -1.25 8.39
CA THR A 58 -11.84 -2.44 8.95
C THR A 58 -11.26 -3.34 7.87
N ALA A 59 -11.95 -3.53 6.74
CA ALA A 59 -11.42 -4.24 5.58
C ALA A 59 -10.19 -3.54 4.98
N GLY A 60 -10.23 -2.21 4.86
CA GLY A 60 -9.08 -1.42 4.40
C GLY A 60 -7.88 -1.52 5.33
N ALA A 61 -8.11 -1.49 6.65
CA ALA A 61 -7.06 -1.71 7.65
C ALA A 61 -6.45 -3.12 7.54
N PHE A 62 -7.28 -4.14 7.33
CA PHE A 62 -6.81 -5.51 7.12
C PHE A 62 -5.95 -5.62 5.86
N VAL A 63 -6.39 -5.04 4.74
CA VAL A 63 -5.60 -5.00 3.49
C VAL A 63 -4.29 -4.23 3.67
N PHE A 64 -4.30 -3.14 4.41
CA PHE A 64 -3.08 -2.41 4.74
C PHE A 64 -2.10 -3.26 5.54
N LEU A 65 -2.55 -3.90 6.62
CA LEU A 65 -1.68 -4.73 7.47
C LEU A 65 -1.12 -5.92 6.69
N VAL A 66 -1.99 -6.69 6.04
CA VAL A 66 -1.58 -7.91 5.31
C VAL A 66 -0.75 -7.56 4.07
N GLY A 67 -1.14 -6.53 3.32
CA GLY A 67 -0.42 -6.09 2.12
C GLY A 67 0.94 -5.47 2.43
N SER A 68 1.14 -4.91 3.63
CA SER A 68 2.42 -4.34 4.05
C SER A 68 3.44 -5.39 4.51
N LEU A 69 3.02 -6.64 4.73
CA LEU A 69 3.92 -7.69 5.18
C LEU A 69 4.94 -8.06 4.08
N PRO A 70 6.25 -8.03 4.38
CA PRO A 70 7.27 -8.42 3.41
C PRO A 70 7.08 -9.85 2.93
N GLY A 71 7.34 -10.08 1.64
CA GLY A 71 7.19 -11.40 1.05
C GLY A 71 8.02 -12.50 1.73
N ALA A 72 9.15 -12.12 2.33
CA ALA A 72 10.04 -12.97 3.11
C ALA A 72 9.44 -13.45 4.44
N PHE A 73 8.69 -12.59 5.15
CA PHE A 73 8.02 -12.96 6.40
C PHE A 73 7.02 -14.09 6.16
N ILE A 74 6.23 -13.97 5.09
CA ILE A 74 5.25 -14.99 4.71
C ILE A 74 5.95 -16.31 4.33
N ARG A 75 7.09 -16.28 3.63
CA ARG A 75 7.85 -17.50 3.35
C ARG A 75 8.44 -18.12 4.61
N PHE A 76 8.92 -17.32 5.56
CA PHE A 76 9.48 -17.84 6.81
C PHE A 76 8.41 -18.53 7.66
N PHE A 77 7.25 -17.90 7.85
CA PHE A 77 6.12 -18.49 8.58
C PHE A 77 5.50 -19.70 7.85
N LEU A 78 5.45 -19.72 6.51
CA LEU A 78 4.91 -20.87 5.76
C LEU A 78 5.87 -22.05 5.62
N VAL A 79 7.19 -21.84 5.70
CA VAL A 79 8.18 -22.91 5.54
C VAL A 79 8.37 -23.69 6.85
N GLU A 80 8.25 -23.03 7.99
CA GLU A 80 8.36 -23.66 9.32
C GLU A 80 7.09 -24.46 9.69
N ASP A 81 5.90 -24.01 9.25
CA ASP A 81 4.61 -24.54 9.70
C ASP A 81 3.94 -25.43 8.62
N ARG A 82 4.57 -26.58 8.33
CA ARG A 82 4.07 -27.55 7.32
C ARG A 82 2.78 -28.29 7.71
N ASP A 83 2.28 -28.12 8.94
CA ASP A 83 1.13 -28.90 9.44
C ASP A 83 -0.24 -28.36 8.99
N SER A 84 -0.31 -27.16 8.42
CA SER A 84 -1.56 -26.55 7.98
C SER A 84 -1.55 -26.19 6.49
N THR A 85 -1.85 -27.16 5.63
CA THR A 85 -2.08 -26.93 4.19
C THR A 85 -3.15 -25.84 3.95
N PHE A 86 -4.10 -25.70 4.88
CA PHE A 86 -5.11 -24.64 4.84
C PHE A 86 -4.51 -23.24 5.04
N ALA A 87 -3.65 -23.04 6.03
CA ALA A 87 -2.99 -21.75 6.26
C ALA A 87 -2.11 -21.33 5.07
N VAL A 88 -1.41 -22.31 4.47
CA VAL A 88 -0.60 -22.10 3.26
C VAL A 88 -1.46 -21.67 2.07
N ALA A 89 -2.59 -22.35 1.84
CA ALA A 89 -3.50 -22.03 0.76
C ALA A 89 -4.17 -20.66 0.95
N LEU A 90 -4.56 -20.34 2.19
CA LEU A 90 -5.21 -19.08 2.53
C LEU A 90 -4.24 -17.90 2.43
N ALA A 91 -2.99 -18.05 2.90
CA ALA A 91 -1.95 -17.05 2.73
C ALA A 91 -1.60 -16.83 1.25
N THR A 92 -1.52 -17.90 0.46
CA THR A 92 -1.25 -17.81 -0.99
C THR A 92 -2.40 -17.15 -1.74
N GLY A 93 -3.65 -17.51 -1.41
CA GLY A 93 -4.85 -16.90 -1.97
C GLY A 93 -4.97 -15.42 -1.61
N LEU A 94 -4.74 -15.07 -0.35
CA LEU A 94 -4.71 -13.67 0.08
C LEU A 94 -3.61 -12.89 -0.66
N LYS A 95 -2.41 -13.45 -0.84
CA LYS A 95 -1.35 -12.77 -1.59
C LYS A 95 -1.62 -12.61 -3.08
N ALA A 96 -2.39 -13.51 -3.68
CA ALA A 96 -2.79 -13.42 -5.08
C ALA A 96 -3.86 -12.35 -5.29
N ILE A 97 -4.73 -12.13 -4.30
CA ILE A 97 -5.86 -11.21 -4.38
C ILE A 97 -5.50 -9.82 -3.85
N LEU A 98 -4.69 -9.74 -2.79
CA LEU A 98 -4.34 -8.47 -2.16
C LEU A 98 -3.14 -7.82 -2.87
N PRO A 99 -3.18 -6.49 -3.07
CA PRO A 99 -2.04 -5.76 -3.60
C PRO A 99 -0.86 -5.87 -2.63
N ASN A 100 0.31 -6.23 -3.14
CA ASN A 100 1.54 -6.14 -2.38
C ASN A 100 1.90 -4.67 -2.13
N LEU A 101 1.62 -4.19 -0.91
CA LEU A 101 1.88 -2.81 -0.49
C LEU A 101 3.32 -2.63 0.02
N SER A 102 4.06 -3.71 0.28
CA SER A 102 5.47 -3.64 0.70
C SER A 102 6.37 -2.99 -0.36
N VAL A 103 5.95 -3.02 -1.62
CA VAL A 103 6.67 -2.41 -2.76
C VAL A 103 6.73 -0.89 -2.65
N PHE A 104 5.78 -0.25 -1.95
CA PHE A 104 5.74 1.19 -1.75
C PHE A 104 6.66 1.67 -0.60
N ALA A 105 7.21 0.74 0.20
CA ALA A 105 8.10 1.04 1.33
C ALA A 105 9.53 1.35 0.87
N LEU A 106 9.69 2.44 0.12
CA LEU A 106 11.01 2.94 -0.33
C LEU A 106 11.84 3.59 0.78
N LYS A 107 11.28 3.79 1.97
CA LYS A 107 12.01 4.34 3.12
C LYS A 107 13.19 3.46 3.52
N ASP A 108 13.02 2.13 3.46
CA ASP A 108 14.02 1.17 3.92
C ASP A 108 15.28 1.18 3.03
N PRO A 109 15.20 1.06 1.69
CA PRO A 109 16.40 1.11 0.85
C PRO A 109 17.10 2.48 0.86
N ILE A 110 16.37 3.58 1.09
CA ILE A 110 16.97 4.93 1.17
C ILE A 110 17.77 5.10 2.48
N VAL A 111 17.22 4.67 3.61
CA VAL A 111 17.92 4.76 4.91
C VAL A 111 19.13 3.81 4.99
N HIS A 112 19.08 2.68 4.30
CA HIS A 112 20.18 1.71 4.28
C HIS A 112 21.14 1.90 3.10
N GLU A 113 21.05 3.01 2.36
CA GLU A 113 21.88 3.33 1.18
C GLU A 113 21.95 2.21 0.12
N ILE A 114 20.87 1.43 -0.01
CA ILE A 114 20.80 0.32 -0.95
C ILE A 114 20.50 0.91 -2.33
N ALA A 115 21.42 0.72 -3.28
CA ALA A 115 21.23 1.11 -4.66
C ALA A 115 19.99 0.41 -5.25
N PHE A 116 18.98 1.18 -5.62
CA PHE A 116 17.78 0.69 -6.30
C PHE A 116 17.81 1.12 -7.77
N SER A 117 17.24 0.29 -8.64
CA SER A 117 17.16 0.60 -10.08
C SER A 117 16.32 1.86 -10.30
N PRO A 118 16.74 2.81 -11.17
CA PRO A 118 15.95 3.98 -11.52
C PRO A 118 14.56 3.65 -12.09
N MET A 119 14.43 2.45 -12.70
CA MET A 119 13.16 1.95 -13.25
C MET A 119 12.19 1.45 -12.17
N TYR A 120 12.64 1.32 -10.92
CA TYR A 120 11.79 0.87 -9.82
C TYR A 120 10.66 1.87 -9.55
N VAL A 121 10.97 3.16 -9.44
CA VAL A 121 9.99 4.22 -9.15
C VAL A 121 8.84 4.25 -10.16
N PRO A 122 9.08 4.36 -11.49
CA PRO A 122 7.98 4.35 -12.46
C PRO A 122 7.21 3.02 -12.46
N ALA A 123 7.85 1.88 -12.18
CA ALA A 123 7.16 0.60 -12.04
C ALA A 123 6.20 0.58 -10.84
N VAL A 124 6.63 1.11 -9.68
CA VAL A 124 5.77 1.24 -8.48
C VAL A 124 4.59 2.17 -8.75
N VAL A 125 4.83 3.28 -9.47
CA VAL A 125 3.77 4.22 -9.86
C VAL A 125 2.75 3.55 -10.77
N ALA A 126 3.20 2.88 -11.82
CA ALA A 126 2.33 2.16 -12.75
C ALA A 126 1.51 1.08 -12.02
N TYR A 127 2.15 0.33 -11.13
CA TYR A 127 1.51 -0.68 -10.29
C TYR A 127 0.42 -0.08 -9.40
N GLY A 128 0.69 1.03 -8.72
CA GLY A 128 -0.29 1.71 -7.89
C GLY A 128 -1.47 2.27 -8.68
N ILE A 129 -1.21 2.92 -9.83
CA ILE A 129 -2.26 3.44 -10.71
C ILE A 129 -3.15 2.31 -11.23
N GLN A 130 -2.57 1.17 -11.62
CA GLN A 130 -3.31 0.03 -12.11
C GLN A 130 -4.29 -0.50 -11.03
N TRP A 131 -3.84 -0.64 -9.78
CA TRP A 131 -4.70 -1.06 -8.68
C TRP A 131 -5.80 -0.05 -8.36
N ILE A 132 -5.47 1.25 -8.35
CA ILE A 132 -6.47 2.32 -8.17
C ILE A 132 -7.54 2.22 -9.26
N ALA A 133 -7.14 2.08 -10.52
CA ALA A 133 -8.07 1.96 -11.64
C ALA A 133 -8.98 0.73 -11.49
N ILE A 134 -8.43 -0.43 -11.13
CA ILE A 134 -9.21 -1.67 -10.92
C ILE A 134 -10.26 -1.47 -9.81
N PHE A 135 -9.87 -0.92 -8.65
CA PHE A 135 -10.82 -0.73 -7.55
C PHE A 135 -11.89 0.32 -7.86
N LEU A 136 -11.53 1.42 -8.54
CA LEU A 136 -12.49 2.44 -8.93
C LEU A 136 -13.45 1.93 -10.01
N LEU A 137 -12.98 1.15 -10.99
CA LEU A 137 -13.84 0.50 -11.97
C LEU A 137 -14.81 -0.47 -11.30
N PHE A 138 -14.32 -1.27 -10.35
CA PHE A 138 -15.17 -2.17 -9.58
C PHE A 138 -16.24 -1.41 -8.80
N ALA A 139 -15.85 -0.32 -8.12
CA ALA A 139 -16.78 0.57 -7.41
C ALA A 139 -17.84 1.15 -8.35
N ALA A 140 -17.44 1.64 -9.52
CA ALA A 140 -18.33 2.24 -10.51
C ALA A 140 -19.36 1.24 -11.06
N ILE A 141 -18.93 0.01 -11.39
CA ILE A 141 -19.81 -1.06 -11.85
C ILE A 141 -20.81 -1.44 -10.76
N LEU A 142 -20.35 -1.56 -9.51
CA LEU A 142 -21.18 -2.00 -8.40
C LEU A 142 -22.22 -0.94 -8.00
N PHE A 143 -21.85 0.35 -8.07
CA PHE A 143 -22.80 1.46 -7.96
C PHE A 143 -23.83 1.45 -9.10
N GLY A 144 -23.37 1.34 -10.35
CA GLY A 144 -24.26 1.36 -11.52
C GLY A 144 -25.31 0.25 -11.50
N ARG A 145 -25.00 -0.92 -10.93
CA ARG A 145 -25.97 -2.02 -10.76
C ARG A 145 -26.98 -1.81 -9.62
N ARG A 146 -26.74 -0.89 -8.69
CA ARG A 146 -27.66 -0.59 -7.58
C ARG A 146 -28.66 0.52 -7.94
N ASP A 147 -28.29 1.40 -8.85
CA ASP A 147 -29.12 2.54 -9.29
C ASP A 147 -30.06 2.20 -10.46
N LEU A 148 -29.85 1.07 -11.16
CA LEU A 148 -30.70 0.52 -12.23
C LEU A 148 -31.75 -0.47 -11.69
#